data_AF-A0A969DZ30-F1
#
_entry.id   AF-A0A969DZ30-F1
#
_cell.length_a   1.000
_cell.length_b   1.000
_cell.length_c   1.000
_cell.angle_alpha   90.00
_cell.angle_beta   90.00
_cell.angle_gamma   90.00
#
_symmetry.space_group_name_H-M   'P 1'
#
loop_
_entity.id
_entity.type
_entity.pdbx_description
1 polymer ?
#
loop_
_entity_poly.entity_id
_entity_poly.type
_entity_poly.pdbx_seq_one_letter_code
_entity_poly.pdbx_strand_id
1 'polypeptide(L)'
;MEAVVGSAELGSAALGSSGYRPASGQSGVDLPGAGLFGAANSLSALQAGQVPPAALAYIGDGVYELHVRLLHLHPPRRIQAYHQQVVAQVRAERQAQRLGQLMAHLTEAEQDIVRRGRNAATGRPRRLSQEVYRQATAFEALLGYLYLSDRDRLSQLLAQLDLLE
;
A
#
# COMPACT_ATOMS: atom_id res chain seq x y z
N MET A 1 -17.39 16.43 65.22
CA MET A 1 -18.27 15.28 64.97
C MET A 1 -19.15 15.64 63.78
N GLU A 2 -19.09 15.01 62.61
CA GLU A 2 -18.25 13.92 62.06
C GLU A 2 -18.06 14.21 60.54
N ALA A 3 -16.88 14.01 59.94
CA ALA A 3 -16.51 12.83 59.11
C ALA A 3 -17.61 12.40 58.10
N VAL A 4 -17.51 12.54 56.77
CA VAL A 4 -16.47 12.22 55.74
C VAL A 4 -16.54 10.76 55.20
N VAL A 5 -16.38 10.62 53.87
CA VAL A 5 -16.17 9.42 53.01
C VAL A 5 -17.39 8.76 52.32
N GLY A 6 -17.27 8.64 50.98
CA GLY A 6 -17.79 7.52 50.17
C GLY A 6 -18.70 7.92 49.00
N SER A 7 -18.46 7.56 47.74
CA SER A 7 -17.31 6.90 47.08
C SER A 7 -17.26 7.32 45.60
N ALA A 8 -16.10 7.17 44.95
CA ALA A 8 -15.98 7.33 43.49
C ALA A 8 -16.62 6.16 42.74
N GLU A 9 -16.85 6.34 41.43
CA GLU A 9 -16.49 5.40 40.34
C GLU A 9 -16.67 6.13 38.98
N LEU A 10 -15.78 5.88 38.02
CA LEU A 10 -15.81 6.47 36.68
C LEU A 10 -16.43 5.48 35.69
N GLY A 11 -17.39 5.95 34.87
CA GLY A 11 -17.98 5.14 33.79
C GLY A 11 -18.12 5.93 32.50
N SER A 12 -17.19 5.73 31.55
CA SER A 12 -17.28 6.30 30.20
C SER A 12 -17.35 5.20 29.15
N ALA A 13 -18.57 4.91 28.71
CA ALA A 13 -18.94 4.05 27.58
C ALA A 13 -20.43 4.29 27.28
N ALA A 14 -20.94 4.35 26.05
CA ALA A 14 -20.31 4.45 24.73
C ALA A 14 -21.38 4.86 23.68
N LEU A 15 -20.95 5.06 22.42
CA LEU A 15 -21.74 4.98 21.17
C LEU A 15 -22.84 6.03 20.88
N GLY A 16 -22.72 6.72 19.74
CA GLY A 16 -23.84 7.49 19.17
C GLY A 16 -23.54 8.47 18.02
N SER A 17 -23.18 7.97 16.83
CA SER A 17 -23.33 8.63 15.49
C SER A 17 -22.41 7.96 14.46
N SER A 18 -22.69 7.92 13.16
CA SER A 18 -23.96 8.03 12.41
C SER A 18 -23.77 7.27 11.09
N GLY A 19 -24.81 6.61 10.58
CA GLY A 19 -24.68 5.78 9.37
C GLY A 19 -24.56 6.60 8.09
N TYR A 20 -23.53 6.35 7.27
CA TYR A 20 -23.43 6.94 5.93
C TYR A 20 -24.17 6.08 4.90
N ARG A 21 -25.08 6.71 4.14
CA ARG A 21 -25.78 6.11 3.01
C ARG A 21 -25.99 7.19 1.95
N PRO A 22 -25.26 7.20 0.82
CA PRO A 22 -25.53 8.13 -0.27
C PRO A 22 -26.71 7.63 -1.09
N ALA A 23 -27.55 8.56 -1.52
CA ALA A 23 -28.66 8.29 -2.42
C ALA A 23 -28.21 8.23 -3.89
N SER A 24 -29.08 7.70 -4.74
CA SER A 24 -28.91 7.69 -6.20
C SER A 24 -28.76 9.10 -6.78
N GLY A 25 -27.75 9.30 -7.61
CA GLY A 25 -27.66 10.46 -8.51
C GLY A 25 -26.82 11.63 -7.99
N GLN A 26 -25.49 11.48 -8.00
CA GLN A 26 -24.57 12.61 -8.09
C GLN A 26 -23.28 12.18 -8.79
N SER A 27 -22.80 13.03 -9.69
CA SER A 27 -21.62 12.84 -10.53
C SER A 27 -20.33 13.09 -9.76
N GLY A 28 -19.33 12.24 -9.95
CA GLY A 28 -17.99 12.39 -9.34
C GLY A 28 -17.77 11.46 -8.15
N VAL A 29 -17.49 10.18 -8.43
CA VAL A 29 -16.77 9.33 -7.47
C VAL A 29 -15.28 9.55 -7.67
N ASP A 30 -14.71 10.47 -6.88
CA ASP A 30 -13.27 10.49 -6.67
C ASP A 30 -12.86 9.13 -6.09
N LEU A 31 -12.00 8.41 -6.81
CA LEU A 31 -11.60 7.07 -6.44
C LEU A 31 -10.83 7.08 -5.11
N PRO A 32 -11.05 6.09 -4.22
CA PRO A 32 -10.34 5.99 -2.96
C PRO A 32 -8.83 5.76 -3.21
N GLY A 33 -8.06 6.84 -3.17
CA GLY A 33 -6.65 6.87 -3.54
C GLY A 33 -6.07 8.26 -3.81
N ALA A 34 -6.90 9.31 -3.95
CA ALA A 34 -6.54 10.69 -4.32
C ALA A 34 -5.56 11.45 -3.39
N GLY A 35 -4.97 10.81 -2.37
CA GLY A 35 -3.96 11.40 -1.51
C GLY A 35 -3.44 10.42 -0.47
N LEU A 36 -2.25 9.87 -0.69
CA LEU A 36 -1.76 8.66 -0.01
C LEU A 36 -0.42 8.90 0.72
N PHE A 37 -0.33 9.59 1.87
CA PHE A 37 -1.35 10.31 2.65
C PHE A 37 -0.76 11.62 3.22
N GLY A 38 -1.02 12.75 2.56
CA GLY A 38 -0.67 14.10 3.07
C GLY A 38 0.81 14.48 3.05
N ALA A 39 1.10 15.79 3.16
CA ALA A 39 2.46 16.34 3.04
C ALA A 39 3.37 16.12 4.26
N ALA A 40 2.90 15.43 5.30
CA ALA A 40 3.53 15.42 6.63
C ALA A 40 4.80 14.55 6.77
N ASN A 41 5.11 13.70 5.77
CA ASN A 41 6.34 12.90 5.72
C ASN A 41 6.72 12.61 4.25
N SER A 42 7.40 13.55 3.61
CA SER A 42 8.07 13.34 2.32
C SER A 42 9.57 13.56 2.48
N LEU A 43 10.35 12.55 2.17
CA LEU A 43 11.81 12.62 2.04
C LEU A 43 12.16 13.19 0.67
N SER A 44 13.32 13.83 0.54
CA SER A 44 13.87 14.07 -0.81
C SER A 44 14.20 12.73 -1.49
N ALA A 45 14.19 12.72 -2.83
CA ALA A 45 14.59 11.56 -3.64
C ALA A 45 15.97 10.99 -3.25
N LEU A 46 16.90 11.83 -2.80
CA LEU A 46 18.22 11.44 -2.29
C LEU A 46 18.12 10.72 -0.93
N GLN A 47 17.37 11.27 0.02
CA GLN A 47 17.16 10.67 1.34
C GLN A 47 16.40 9.34 1.25
N ALA A 48 15.32 9.29 0.46
CA ALA A 48 14.59 8.04 0.19
C ALA A 48 15.50 7.01 -0.51
N GLY A 49 16.38 7.47 -1.41
CA GLY A 49 17.37 6.62 -2.08
C GLY A 49 18.38 5.98 -1.14
N GLN A 50 18.67 6.59 0.01
CA GLN A 50 19.57 6.07 1.04
C GLN A 50 18.90 5.07 2.00
N VAL A 51 17.58 4.95 2.00
CA VAL A 51 16.87 3.96 2.83
C VAL A 51 17.27 2.53 2.39
N PRO A 52 17.52 1.60 3.32
CA PRO A 52 17.84 0.21 2.98
C PRO A 52 16.76 -0.42 2.09
N PRO A 53 17.09 -1.12 0.99
CA PRO A 53 16.08 -1.61 0.05
C PRO A 53 15.08 -2.61 0.66
N ALA A 54 15.48 -3.36 1.67
CA ALA A 54 14.56 -4.23 2.43
C ALA A 54 13.54 -3.44 3.26
N ALA A 55 13.91 -2.26 3.78
CA ALA A 55 12.99 -1.37 4.49
C ALA A 55 12.05 -0.64 3.50
N LEU A 56 12.57 -0.28 2.31
CA LEU A 56 11.72 0.21 1.22
C LEU A 56 10.69 -0.85 0.79
N ALA A 57 11.11 -2.11 0.61
CA ALA A 57 10.20 -3.19 0.26
C ALA A 57 9.13 -3.43 1.34
N TYR A 58 9.51 -3.46 2.62
CA TYR A 58 8.58 -3.58 3.74
C TYR A 58 7.48 -2.50 3.74
N ILE A 59 7.81 -1.25 3.41
CA ILE A 59 6.81 -0.18 3.28
C ILE A 59 5.99 -0.34 1.99
N GLY A 60 6.63 -0.68 0.87
CA GLY A 60 5.97 -0.81 -0.42
C GLY A 60 4.96 -1.95 -0.52
N ASP A 61 5.20 -3.07 0.17
CA ASP A 61 4.24 -4.17 0.32
C ASP A 61 2.92 -3.67 0.95
N GLY A 62 3.01 -2.99 2.10
CA GLY A 62 1.85 -2.40 2.77
C GLY A 62 1.13 -1.31 1.93
N VAL A 63 1.89 -0.49 1.19
CA VAL A 63 1.34 0.51 0.27
C VAL A 63 0.57 -0.15 -0.88
N TYR A 64 1.15 -1.19 -1.50
CA TYR A 64 0.54 -1.90 -2.61
C TYR A 64 -0.70 -2.68 -2.18
N GLU A 65 -0.63 -3.41 -1.06
CA GLU A 65 -1.80 -4.14 -0.57
C GLU A 65 -2.94 -3.19 -0.20
N LEU A 66 -2.66 -2.05 0.44
CA LEU A 66 -3.69 -1.06 0.72
C LEU A 66 -4.30 -0.51 -0.58
N HIS A 67 -3.49 -0.14 -1.58
CA HIS A 67 -3.96 0.34 -2.87
C HIS A 67 -4.88 -0.70 -3.56
N VAL A 68 -4.45 -1.96 -3.64
CA VAL A 68 -5.24 -3.06 -4.21
C VAL A 68 -6.55 -3.27 -3.43
N ARG A 69 -6.53 -3.21 -2.09
CA ARG A 69 -7.75 -3.32 -1.25
C ARG A 69 -8.74 -2.19 -1.51
N LEU A 70 -8.28 -0.96 -1.73
CA LEU A 70 -9.14 0.20 -2.02
C LEU A 70 -9.81 0.06 -3.40
N LEU A 71 -9.08 -0.35 -4.43
CA LEU A 71 -9.63 -0.61 -5.77
C LEU A 71 -10.74 -1.67 -5.76
N HIS A 72 -10.58 -2.72 -4.93
CA HIS A 72 -11.51 -3.85 -4.87
C HIS A 72 -12.67 -3.68 -3.88
N LEU A 73 -12.77 -2.53 -3.20
CA LEU A 73 -13.75 -2.29 -2.13
C LEU A 73 -15.20 -2.21 -2.66
N HIS A 74 -15.39 -1.84 -3.94
CA HIS A 74 -16.70 -1.64 -4.55
C HIS A 74 -16.91 -2.49 -5.82
N PRO A 75 -18.15 -2.93 -6.11
CA PRO A 75 -19.33 -2.90 -5.25
C PRO A 75 -19.18 -3.83 -4.03
N PRO A 76 -20.05 -3.71 -3.00
CA PRO A 76 -19.96 -4.54 -1.80
C PRO A 76 -20.02 -6.06 -2.07
N ARG A 77 -19.07 -6.81 -1.52
CA ARG A 77 -18.92 -8.27 -1.64
C ARG A 77 -18.80 -8.96 -0.28
N ARG A 78 -18.83 -10.29 -0.27
CA ARG A 78 -18.49 -11.11 0.91
C ARG A 78 -16.98 -11.03 1.17
N ILE A 79 -16.56 -11.11 2.44
CA ILE A 79 -15.15 -10.97 2.86
C ILE A 79 -14.18 -11.91 2.11
N GLN A 80 -14.61 -13.14 1.83
CA GLN A 80 -13.84 -14.11 1.07
C GLN A 80 -13.52 -13.65 -0.36
N ALA A 81 -14.45 -12.94 -1.02
CA ALA A 81 -14.25 -12.45 -2.38
C ALA A 81 -13.23 -11.31 -2.43
N TYR A 82 -13.29 -10.35 -1.47
CA TYR A 82 -12.25 -9.33 -1.35
C TYR A 82 -10.87 -9.97 -1.13
N HIS A 83 -10.76 -10.93 -0.22
CA HIS A 83 -9.51 -11.63 0.03
C HIS A 83 -8.97 -12.35 -1.22
N GLN A 84 -9.83 -13.07 -1.96
CA GLN A 84 -9.43 -13.75 -3.20
C GLN A 84 -8.91 -12.78 -4.27
N GLN A 85 -9.58 -11.64 -4.47
CA GLN A 85 -9.17 -10.62 -5.45
C GLN A 85 -7.84 -9.95 -5.04
N VAL A 86 -7.71 -9.57 -3.77
CA VAL A 86 -6.47 -8.97 -3.24
C VAL A 86 -5.30 -9.96 -3.39
N VAL A 87 -5.45 -11.21 -2.93
CA VAL A 87 -4.42 -12.25 -3.04
C VAL A 87 -4.00 -12.52 -4.49
N ALA A 88 -4.95 -12.47 -5.44
CA ALA A 88 -4.65 -12.65 -6.86
C ALA A 88 -3.70 -11.56 -7.42
N GLN A 89 -3.76 -10.34 -6.86
CA GLN A 89 -2.96 -9.18 -7.27
C GLN A 89 -1.68 -8.98 -6.43
N VAL A 90 -1.67 -9.34 -5.13
CA VAL A 90 -0.50 -9.14 -4.23
C VAL A 90 0.49 -10.31 -4.17
N ARG A 91 0.17 -11.48 -4.73
CA ARG A 91 1.11 -12.61 -4.83
C ARG A 91 2.38 -12.24 -5.64
N ALA A 92 3.52 -12.79 -5.23
CA ALA A 92 4.83 -12.48 -5.80
C ALA A 92 4.93 -12.70 -7.31
N GLU A 93 4.27 -13.73 -7.88
CA GLU A 93 4.25 -13.97 -9.33
C GLU A 93 3.58 -12.82 -10.09
N ARG A 94 2.48 -12.27 -9.56
CA ARG A 94 1.78 -11.14 -10.17
C ARG A 94 2.57 -9.86 -9.99
N GLN A 95 3.15 -9.61 -8.81
CA GLN A 95 4.04 -8.47 -8.59
C GLN A 95 5.25 -8.46 -9.55
N ALA A 96 5.90 -9.62 -9.75
CA ALA A 96 7.01 -9.76 -10.70
C ALA A 96 6.58 -9.43 -12.15
N GLN A 97 5.36 -9.82 -12.55
CA GLN A 97 4.77 -9.43 -13.83
C GLN A 97 4.51 -7.92 -13.91
N ARG A 98 3.97 -7.30 -12.84
CA ARG A 98 3.75 -5.84 -12.78
C ARG A 98 5.05 -5.06 -12.92
N LEU A 99 6.13 -5.48 -12.25
CA LEU A 99 7.43 -4.85 -12.42
C LEU A 99 7.91 -4.92 -13.88
N GLY A 100 7.76 -6.08 -14.53
CA GLY A 100 8.06 -6.23 -15.96
C GLY A 100 7.27 -5.27 -16.86
N GLN A 101 6.00 -5.01 -16.54
CA GLN A 101 5.16 -4.01 -17.22
C GLN A 101 5.70 -2.58 -17.01
N LEU A 102 6.12 -2.24 -15.78
CA LEU A 102 6.61 -0.89 -15.46
C LEU A 102 8.00 -0.57 -16.01
N MET A 103 8.86 -1.56 -16.27
CA MET A 103 10.29 -1.34 -16.60
C MET A 103 10.53 -0.29 -17.70
N ALA A 104 9.70 -0.24 -18.75
CA ALA A 104 9.83 0.71 -19.86
C ALA A 104 9.48 2.17 -19.49
N HIS A 105 8.79 2.38 -18.36
CA HIS A 105 8.35 3.68 -17.88
C HIS A 105 9.28 4.27 -16.80
N LEU A 106 10.27 3.49 -16.32
CA LEU A 106 11.16 3.88 -15.23
C LEU A 106 12.33 4.74 -15.70
N THR A 107 12.58 5.84 -14.98
CA THR A 107 13.82 6.62 -15.04
C THR A 107 15.02 5.81 -14.57
N GLU A 108 16.24 6.24 -14.91
CA GLU A 108 17.47 5.57 -14.48
C GLU A 108 17.58 5.45 -12.94
N ALA A 109 17.14 6.47 -12.21
CA ALA A 109 17.11 6.46 -10.75
C ALA A 109 16.14 5.39 -10.19
N GLU A 110 14.93 5.29 -10.75
CA GLU A 110 13.96 4.26 -10.39
C GLU A 110 14.46 2.85 -10.74
N GLN A 111 15.12 2.69 -11.89
CA GLN A 111 15.75 1.43 -12.29
C GLN A 111 16.89 1.01 -11.33
N ASP A 112 17.61 1.97 -10.73
CA ASP A 112 18.57 1.67 -9.67
C ASP A 112 17.90 1.17 -8.38
N ILE A 113 16.76 1.75 -7.98
CA ILE A 113 15.96 1.23 -6.85
C ILE A 113 15.60 -0.24 -7.11
N VAL A 114 15.07 -0.53 -8.31
CA VAL A 114 14.70 -1.90 -8.72
C VAL A 114 15.92 -2.85 -8.72
N ARG A 115 17.08 -2.39 -9.20
CA ARG A 115 18.34 -3.15 -9.15
C ARG A 115 18.77 -3.45 -7.71
N ARG A 116 18.66 -2.48 -6.79
CA ARG A 116 19.01 -2.65 -5.38
C ARG A 116 18.01 -3.54 -4.63
N GLY A 117 16.71 -3.41 -4.89
CA GLY A 117 15.67 -4.30 -4.36
C GLY A 117 15.92 -5.76 -4.74
N ARG A 118 16.19 -6.03 -6.03
CA ARG A 118 16.56 -7.39 -6.51
C ARG A 118 17.78 -7.98 -5.80
N ASN A 119 18.69 -7.15 -5.28
CA ASN A 119 19.90 -7.61 -4.60
C ASN A 119 19.71 -7.75 -3.08
N ALA A 120 18.75 -7.05 -2.48
CA ALA A 120 18.40 -7.18 -1.07
C ALA A 120 17.49 -8.40 -0.78
N ALA A 121 16.83 -8.93 -1.80
CA ALA A 121 15.93 -10.10 -1.74
C ALA A 121 16.67 -11.40 -1.37
N THR A 122 16.93 -11.55 -0.07
CA THR A 122 17.59 -12.69 0.57
C THR A 122 16.58 -13.52 1.38
N GLY A 123 16.95 -14.74 1.81
CA GLY A 123 16.11 -15.55 2.71
C GLY A 123 14.82 -16.13 2.08
N ARG A 124 14.74 -16.21 0.75
CA ARG A 124 13.52 -16.61 0.00
C ARG A 124 12.77 -17.84 0.59
N PRO A 125 11.43 -17.81 0.68
CA PRO A 125 10.60 -18.99 0.94
C PRO A 125 10.82 -20.12 -0.07
N ARG A 126 11.07 -21.36 0.41
CA ARG A 126 11.49 -22.51 -0.42
C ARG A 126 10.66 -22.71 -1.70
N ARG A 127 9.33 -22.50 -1.64
CA ARG A 127 8.38 -22.74 -2.75
C ARG A 127 8.43 -21.75 -3.92
N LEU A 128 9.07 -20.57 -3.78
CA LEU A 128 8.75 -19.38 -4.59
C LEU A 128 9.58 -19.06 -5.86
N SER A 129 10.57 -19.87 -6.28
CA SER A 129 11.58 -19.53 -7.31
C SER A 129 12.45 -18.28 -6.99
N GLN A 130 13.75 -18.32 -7.29
CA GLN A 130 14.62 -17.20 -6.89
C GLN A 130 14.32 -15.91 -7.66
N GLU A 131 13.98 -16.01 -8.94
CA GLU A 131 13.75 -14.83 -9.78
C GLU A 131 12.46 -14.11 -9.42
N VAL A 132 11.33 -14.81 -9.27
CA VAL A 132 10.04 -14.20 -8.89
C VAL A 132 10.15 -13.44 -7.58
N TYR A 133 10.80 -14.02 -6.56
CA TYR A 133 11.00 -13.36 -5.27
C TYR A 133 11.85 -12.08 -5.40
N ARG A 134 12.96 -12.12 -6.17
CA ARG A 134 13.79 -10.93 -6.40
C ARG A 134 13.03 -9.82 -7.12
N GLN A 135 12.18 -10.17 -8.09
CA GLN A 135 11.37 -9.21 -8.85
C GLN A 135 10.23 -8.63 -8.00
N ALA A 136 9.53 -9.44 -7.19
CA ALA A 136 8.51 -8.96 -6.25
C ALA A 136 9.11 -7.98 -5.22
N THR A 137 10.19 -8.36 -4.53
CA THR A 137 10.85 -7.46 -3.56
C THR A 137 11.40 -6.18 -4.20
N ALA A 138 11.71 -6.20 -5.50
CA ALA A 138 12.12 -5.00 -6.23
C ALA A 138 10.96 -4.10 -6.65
N PHE A 139 9.79 -4.69 -6.93
CA PHE A 139 8.53 -3.97 -7.11
C PHE A 139 8.16 -3.25 -5.81
N GLU A 140 8.10 -3.98 -4.70
CA GLU A 140 7.87 -3.45 -3.36
C GLU A 140 8.86 -2.31 -3.04
N ALA A 141 10.17 -2.51 -3.27
CA ALA A 141 11.18 -1.47 -3.00
C ALA A 141 10.97 -0.19 -3.84
N LEU A 142 10.53 -0.31 -5.10
CA LEU A 142 10.19 0.84 -5.95
C LEU A 142 8.97 1.59 -5.40
N LEU A 143 7.90 0.88 -5.04
CA LEU A 143 6.68 1.50 -4.51
C LEU A 143 6.94 2.18 -3.16
N GLY A 144 7.73 1.58 -2.28
CA GLY A 144 8.14 2.19 -1.02
C GLY A 144 9.01 3.44 -1.21
N TYR A 145 9.92 3.43 -2.19
CA TYR A 145 10.73 4.61 -2.54
C TYR A 145 9.87 5.78 -3.00
N LEU A 146 8.96 5.53 -3.94
CA LEU A 146 8.08 6.57 -4.48
C LEU A 146 7.07 7.04 -3.41
N TYR A 147 6.50 6.14 -2.61
CA TYR A 147 5.62 6.54 -1.50
C TYR A 147 6.29 7.51 -0.51
N LEU A 148 7.61 7.38 -0.30
CA LEU A 148 8.37 8.24 0.60
C LEU A 148 8.88 9.53 -0.04
N SER A 149 8.96 9.62 -1.37
CA SER A 149 9.60 10.76 -2.08
C SER A 149 8.74 11.46 -3.12
N ASP A 150 7.92 10.73 -3.87
CA ASP A 150 7.06 11.25 -4.93
C ASP A 150 5.80 10.39 -5.09
N ARG A 151 4.74 10.79 -4.38
CA ARG A 151 3.44 10.10 -4.37
C ARG A 151 2.66 10.30 -5.68
N ASP A 152 2.90 11.39 -6.39
CA ASP A 152 2.25 11.64 -7.67
C ASP A 152 2.84 10.73 -8.73
N ARG A 153 4.17 10.55 -8.74
CA ARG A 153 4.87 9.58 -9.56
C ARG A 153 4.48 8.13 -9.22
N LEU A 154 4.31 7.79 -7.94
CA LEU A 154 3.75 6.51 -7.52
C LEU A 154 2.38 6.25 -8.18
N SER A 155 1.47 7.22 -8.10
CA SER A 155 0.14 7.13 -8.71
C SER A 155 0.19 7.01 -10.24
N GLN A 156 1.09 7.75 -10.91
CA GLN A 156 1.30 7.66 -12.37
C GLN A 156 1.75 6.27 -12.82
N LEU A 157 2.66 5.62 -12.07
CA LEU A 157 3.13 4.27 -12.37
C LEU A 157 2.06 3.21 -12.07
N LEU A 158 1.37 3.30 -10.93
CA LEU A 158 0.27 2.38 -10.62
C LEU A 158 -0.85 2.45 -11.65
N ALA A 159 -1.12 3.63 -12.23
CA ALA A 159 -2.08 3.81 -13.31
C ALA A 159 -1.67 3.15 -14.66
N GLN A 160 -0.43 2.69 -14.83
CA GLN A 160 -0.03 1.87 -15.98
C GLN A 160 -0.44 0.39 -15.84
N LEU A 161 -0.92 -0.02 -14.66
CA LEU A 161 -1.25 -1.40 -14.36
C LEU A 161 -2.77 -1.61 -14.42
N ASP A 162 -3.23 -2.56 -15.25
CA ASP A 162 -4.61 -3.03 -15.15
C ASP A 162 -4.76 -3.92 -13.91
N LEU A 163 -5.25 -3.34 -12.81
CA LEU A 163 -5.44 -3.99 -11.51
C LEU A 163 -6.89 -4.44 -11.26
N LEU A 164 -7.79 -4.35 -12.24
CA LEU A 164 -9.22 -4.66 -12.07
C LEU A 164 -9.65 -6.02 -12.66
N GLU A 165 -8.68 -6.80 -13.18
CA GLU A 165 -8.81 -8.22 -13.55
C GLU A 165 -9.17 -9.16 -12.38
#